data_AF-A0AAE9WCS2-F1
#
_entry.id   AF-A0AAE9WCS2-F1
#
_cell.length_a   1.000
_cell.length_b   1.000
_cell.length_c   1.000
_cell.angle_alpha   90.00
_cell.angle_beta   90.00
_cell.angle_gamma   90.00
#
_symmetry.space_group_name_H-M   'P 1'
#
loop_
_entity.id
_entity.type
_entity.pdbx_description
1 polymer ?
#
loop_
_entity_poly.entity_id
_entity_poly.type
_entity_poly.pdbx_seq_one_letter_code
_entity_poly.pdbx_strand_id
1 'polypeptide(L)'
;MAENAGTNDLVDAFLSNTYLNTEELRAEDEFTPDEFLVSKRFLGLDGLITELSRVFENANKELMNLVKDNYQDFVRLGSRMNVGNQKVDVLLSAIQRSEEQIKNSQTSVQNYEQILRELTDRRKSVENEKQIASDLLLLQRNLDFLKMFPQNHPLWFDSLNTVQALSEAYKNHPWVKTLQSEIHSLPKSS
;
A
#
# COMPACT_ATOMS: atom_id res chain seq x y z
N MET A 1 -11.51 16.35 -2.22
CA MET A 1 -11.68 16.34 -0.75
C MET A 1 -13.08 15.83 -0.49
N ALA A 2 -13.24 14.54 -0.23
CA ALA A 2 -14.53 13.91 0.00
C ALA A 2 -14.43 13.04 1.27
N GLU A 3 -15.04 13.58 2.33
CA GLU A 3 -15.75 12.94 3.44
C GLU A 3 -15.24 11.59 4.00
N ASN A 4 -14.45 11.69 5.08
CA ASN A 4 -14.26 10.65 6.09
C ASN A 4 -15.38 10.74 7.15
N ALA A 5 -16.65 10.54 6.76
CA ALA A 5 -17.80 10.69 7.67
C ALA A 5 -18.43 9.38 8.15
N GLY A 6 -18.02 8.22 7.62
CA GLY A 6 -18.75 6.95 7.82
C GLY A 6 -18.28 6.03 8.97
N THR A 7 -17.15 6.31 9.62
CA THR A 7 -16.54 5.36 10.58
C THR A 7 -16.80 5.68 12.05
N ASN A 8 -17.15 6.93 12.39
CA ASN A 8 -17.48 7.30 13.78
C ASN A 8 -18.88 6.84 14.20
N ASP A 9 -19.83 6.73 13.27
CA ASP A 9 -21.22 6.34 13.58
C ASP A 9 -21.35 4.90 14.11
N LEU A 10 -20.49 3.97 13.69
CA LEU A 10 -20.57 2.58 14.15
C LEU A 10 -20.01 2.39 15.55
N VAL A 11 -18.97 3.15 15.90
CA VAL A 11 -18.36 3.12 17.23
C VAL A 11 -19.28 3.84 18.22
N ASP A 12 -19.83 5.00 17.82
CA ASP A 12 -20.79 5.74 18.64
C ASP A 12 -22.14 5.00 18.79
N ALA A 13 -22.64 4.31 17.75
CA ALA A 13 -23.82 3.46 17.87
C ALA A 13 -23.60 2.22 18.74
N PHE A 14 -22.37 1.66 18.75
CA PHE A 14 -22.01 0.53 19.60
C PHE A 14 -21.88 0.94 21.06
N LEU A 15 -21.27 2.11 21.34
CA LEU A 15 -21.13 2.65 22.69
C LEU A 15 -22.45 3.19 23.27
N SER A 16 -23.33 3.76 22.43
CA SER A 16 -24.60 4.36 22.85
C SER A 16 -25.67 3.32 23.27
N ASN A 17 -25.72 2.15 22.62
CA ASN A 17 -26.80 1.18 22.85
C ASN A 17 -26.51 0.07 23.87
N THR A 18 -25.29 -0.03 24.43
CA THR A 18 -24.93 -1.20 25.26
C THR A 18 -24.38 -0.89 26.64
N TYR A 19 -24.09 0.37 26.97
CA TYR A 19 -23.51 0.71 28.26
C TYR A 19 -24.23 1.91 28.85
N LEU A 20 -24.90 1.67 29.98
CA LEU A 20 -25.65 2.66 30.77
C LEU A 20 -27.07 2.94 30.27
N ASN A 21 -27.90 1.89 30.13
CA ASN A 21 -29.29 2.01 30.57
C ASN A 21 -29.32 2.15 32.12
N THR A 22 -28.72 3.23 32.65
CA THR A 22 -28.96 3.68 34.03
C THR A 22 -30.40 4.14 34.22
N GLU A 23 -31.18 4.24 33.14
CA GLU A 23 -32.63 4.44 33.20
C GLU A 23 -33.39 3.20 33.65
N GLU A 24 -32.88 1.97 33.45
CA GLU A 24 -33.49 0.76 34.05
C GLU A 24 -33.25 0.68 35.57
N LEU A 25 -32.32 1.48 36.09
CA LEU A 25 -32.13 1.68 37.53
C LEU A 25 -32.97 2.84 38.09
N ARG A 26 -33.77 3.53 37.25
CA ARG A 26 -34.64 4.62 37.70
C ARG A 26 -36.06 4.13 37.99
N ALA A 27 -36.29 3.98 39.30
CA ALA A 27 -37.56 4.14 40.01
C ALA A 27 -38.72 3.23 39.55
N GLU A 28 -38.63 1.94 39.85
CA GLU A 28 -39.84 1.24 40.29
C GLU A 28 -40.17 1.74 41.71
N ASP A 29 -41.45 2.03 41.93
CA ASP A 29 -42.02 2.83 43.03
C ASP A 29 -41.28 2.67 44.37
N GLU A 30 -40.81 3.80 44.92
CA GLU A 30 -40.20 3.86 46.24
C GLU A 30 -41.17 3.31 47.28
N PHE A 31 -40.84 2.17 47.92
CA PHE A 31 -41.72 1.54 48.90
C PHE A 31 -41.95 2.48 50.10
N THR A 32 -43.16 2.99 50.22
CA THR A 32 -43.60 3.86 51.32
C THR A 32 -44.29 3.01 52.40
N PRO A 33 -43.70 2.87 53.61
CA PRO A 33 -44.29 2.06 54.68
C PRO A 33 -45.69 2.54 55.07
N ASP A 34 -45.92 3.85 55.04
CA ASP A 34 -47.18 4.46 55.43
C ASP A 34 -48.32 4.12 54.44
N GLU A 35 -48.07 4.15 53.14
CA GLU A 35 -49.09 3.77 52.14
C GLU A 35 -49.35 2.26 52.16
N PHE A 36 -48.30 1.45 52.38
CA PHE A 36 -48.46 0.00 52.55
C PHE A 36 -49.34 -0.33 53.76
N LEU A 37 -49.09 0.28 54.92
CA LEU A 37 -49.88 0.08 56.15
C LEU A 37 -51.33 0.58 55.99
N VAL A 38 -51.54 1.70 55.29
CA VAL A 38 -52.87 2.22 54.98
C VAL A 38 -53.63 1.27 54.03
N SER A 39 -52.96 0.70 53.03
CA SER A 39 -53.58 -0.23 52.06
C SER A 39 -54.02 -1.56 52.68
N LYS A 40 -53.42 -1.96 53.81
CA LYS A 40 -53.69 -3.22 54.53
C LYS A 40 -54.35 -3.00 55.90
N ARG A 41 -54.95 -1.82 56.13
CA ARG A 41 -55.58 -1.41 57.40
C ARG A 41 -56.64 -2.39 57.95
N PHE A 42 -57.24 -3.21 57.10
CA PHE A 42 -58.27 -4.19 57.46
C PHE A 42 -57.72 -5.61 57.72
N LEU A 43 -56.43 -5.85 57.51
CA LEU A 43 -55.77 -7.11 57.87
C LEU A 43 -55.40 -7.10 59.36
N GLY A 44 -55.59 -8.25 60.02
CA GLY A 44 -55.00 -8.49 61.34
C GLY A 44 -53.47 -8.54 61.28
N LEU A 45 -52.81 -8.41 62.43
CA LEU A 45 -51.35 -8.39 62.57
C LEU A 45 -50.67 -9.59 61.88
N ASP A 46 -51.22 -10.80 62.03
CA ASP A 46 -50.69 -12.00 61.38
C ASP A 46 -50.78 -11.94 59.85
N GLY A 47 -51.85 -11.35 59.32
CA GLY A 47 -52.01 -11.14 57.87
C GLY A 47 -51.02 -10.11 57.34
N LEU A 48 -50.79 -9.03 58.09
CA LEU A 48 -49.83 -7.99 57.72
C LEU A 48 -48.40 -8.55 57.68
N ILE A 49 -48.02 -9.36 58.67
CA ILE A 49 -46.73 -10.04 58.74
C ILE A 49 -46.56 -10.99 57.54
N THR A 50 -47.61 -11.73 57.18
CA THR A 50 -47.57 -12.65 56.04
C THR A 50 -47.36 -11.89 54.72
N GLU A 51 -48.07 -10.78 54.53
CA GLU A 51 -47.97 -9.98 53.31
C GLU A 51 -46.63 -9.24 53.22
N LEU A 52 -46.11 -8.70 54.32
CA LEU A 52 -44.79 -8.08 54.38
C LEU A 52 -43.68 -9.10 54.07
N SER A 53 -43.80 -10.32 54.61
CA SER A 53 -42.87 -11.42 54.34
C SER A 53 -42.88 -11.82 52.86
N ARG A 54 -44.06 -11.84 52.24
CA ARG A 54 -44.22 -12.11 50.82
C ARG A 54 -43.61 -11.02 49.93
N VAL A 55 -43.82 -9.75 50.28
CA VAL A 55 -43.19 -8.61 49.58
C VAL A 55 -41.67 -8.68 49.69
N PHE A 56 -41.16 -8.99 50.88
CA PHE A 56 -39.74 -9.17 51.12
C PHE A 56 -39.15 -10.35 50.31
N GLU A 57 -39.83 -11.49 50.28
CA GLU A 57 -39.40 -12.64 49.46
C GLU A 57 -39.42 -12.33 47.97
N ASN A 58 -40.43 -11.61 47.48
CA ASN A 58 -40.50 -11.18 46.09
C ASN A 58 -39.36 -10.22 45.75
N ALA A 59 -39.13 -9.18 46.57
CA ALA A 59 -38.05 -8.23 46.37
C ALA A 59 -36.67 -8.92 46.41
N ASN A 60 -36.46 -9.86 47.34
CA ASN A 60 -35.22 -10.62 47.42
C ASN A 60 -35.00 -11.52 46.18
N LYS A 61 -36.07 -12.14 45.68
CA LYS A 61 -36.04 -12.96 44.47
C LYS A 61 -35.74 -12.11 43.23
N GLU A 62 -36.36 -10.94 43.13
CA GLU A 62 -36.16 -9.98 42.06
C GLU A 62 -34.74 -9.42 42.07
N LEU A 63 -34.22 -9.05 43.24
CA LEU A 63 -32.83 -8.65 43.41
C LEU A 63 -31.86 -9.77 42.99
N MET A 64 -32.13 -11.03 43.36
CA MET A 64 -31.31 -12.16 42.93
C MET A 64 -31.37 -12.40 41.42
N ASN A 65 -32.53 -12.23 40.79
CA ASN A 65 -32.64 -12.32 39.34
C ASN A 65 -31.86 -11.18 38.68
N LEU A 66 -32.01 -9.94 39.15
CA LEU A 66 -31.30 -8.78 38.63
C LEU A 66 -29.77 -8.92 38.76
N VAL A 67 -29.29 -9.41 39.90
CA VAL A 67 -27.85 -9.67 40.12
C VAL A 67 -27.36 -10.78 39.21
N LYS A 68 -28.13 -11.85 39.05
CA LYS A 68 -27.79 -12.96 38.17
C LYS A 68 -27.72 -12.53 36.72
N ASP A 69 -28.69 -11.75 36.26
CA ASP A 69 -28.77 -11.28 34.88
C ASP A 69 -27.63 -10.30 34.59
N ASN A 70 -27.38 -9.34 35.48
CA ASN A 70 -26.23 -8.43 35.39
C ASN A 70 -24.88 -9.19 35.39
N TYR A 71 -24.74 -10.23 36.21
CA TYR A 71 -23.53 -11.05 36.20
C TYR A 71 -23.36 -11.81 34.89
N GLN A 72 -24.44 -12.39 34.35
CA GLN A 72 -24.40 -13.08 33.07
C GLN A 72 -24.04 -12.13 31.93
N ASP A 73 -24.55 -10.91 31.95
CA ASP A 73 -24.22 -9.91 30.93
C ASP A 73 -22.79 -9.41 31.06
N PHE A 74 -22.28 -9.23 32.28
CA PHE A 74 -20.86 -8.94 32.50
C PHE A 74 -19.95 -10.07 31.97
N VAL A 75 -20.31 -11.33 32.22
CA VAL A 75 -19.56 -12.48 31.71
C VAL A 75 -19.61 -12.55 30.17
N ARG A 76 -20.79 -12.35 29.57
CA ARG A 76 -20.96 -12.30 28.12
C ARG A 76 -20.13 -11.18 27.51
N LEU A 77 -20.06 -10.04 28.18
CA LEU A 77 -19.28 -8.92 27.74
C LEU A 77 -17.78 -9.20 27.80
N GLY A 78 -17.28 -9.75 28.91
CA GLY A 78 -15.88 -10.18 29.02
C GLY A 78 -15.50 -11.17 27.92
N SER A 79 -16.39 -12.11 27.59
CA SER A 79 -16.20 -13.05 26.48
C SER A 79 -16.14 -12.35 25.12
N ARG A 80 -17.07 -11.43 24.84
CA ARG A 80 -17.06 -10.63 23.59
C ARG A 80 -15.81 -9.77 23.47
N MET A 81 -15.38 -9.13 24.55
CA MET A 81 -14.17 -8.32 24.59
C MET A 81 -12.91 -9.16 24.33
N ASN A 82 -12.82 -10.36 24.91
CA ASN A 82 -11.72 -11.27 24.66
C ASN A 82 -11.66 -11.72 23.19
N VAL A 83 -12.80 -12.07 22.59
CA VAL A 83 -12.89 -12.37 21.15
C VAL A 83 -12.55 -11.16 20.30
N GLY A 84 -12.95 -9.96 20.73
CA GLY A 84 -12.57 -8.70 20.09
C GLY A 84 -11.06 -8.49 20.07
N ASN A 85 -10.39 -8.67 21.22
CA ASN A 85 -8.93 -8.57 21.33
C ASN A 85 -8.22 -9.59 20.43
N GLN A 86 -8.69 -10.84 20.40
CA GLN A 86 -8.13 -11.85 19.49
C GLN A 86 -8.25 -11.44 18.02
N LYS A 87 -9.36 -10.85 17.60
CA LYS A 87 -9.53 -10.34 16.23
C LYS A 87 -8.60 -9.17 15.93
N VAL A 88 -8.40 -8.26 16.90
CA VAL A 88 -7.45 -7.15 16.79
C VAL A 88 -6.03 -7.68 16.63
N ASP A 89 -5.62 -8.67 17.43
CA ASP A 89 -4.30 -9.28 17.34
C ASP A 89 -4.07 -9.94 15.97
N VAL A 90 -5.07 -10.64 15.44
CA VAL A 90 -5.02 -11.22 14.08
C VAL A 90 -4.86 -10.13 13.02
N LEU A 91 -5.60 -9.02 13.14
CA LEU A 91 -5.50 -7.87 12.23
C LEU A 91 -4.12 -7.22 12.29
N LEU A 92 -3.59 -6.98 13.49
CA LEU A 92 -2.24 -6.44 13.68
C LEU A 92 -1.19 -7.35 13.04
N SER A 93 -1.31 -8.66 13.25
CA SER A 93 -0.44 -9.66 12.65
C SER A 93 -0.53 -9.70 11.11
N ALA A 94 -1.71 -9.40 10.55
CA ALA A 94 -1.91 -9.33 9.10
C ALA A 94 -1.33 -8.04 8.52
N ILE A 95 -1.47 -6.91 9.23
CA ILE A 95 -0.88 -5.62 8.85
C ILE A 95 0.65 -5.72 8.83
N GLN A 96 1.26 -6.30 9.86
CA GLN A 96 2.71 -6.50 9.92
C GLN A 96 3.23 -7.36 8.75
N ARG A 97 2.52 -8.46 8.43
CA ARG A 97 2.86 -9.29 7.27
C ARG A 97 2.73 -8.53 5.95
N SER A 98 1.68 -7.71 5.80
CA SER A 98 1.49 -6.87 4.62
C SER A 98 2.61 -5.84 4.49
N GLU A 99 3.01 -5.20 5.59
CA GLU A 99 4.12 -4.25 5.63
C GLU A 99 5.43 -4.90 5.19
N GLU A 100 5.72 -6.10 5.70
CA GLU A 100 6.90 -6.87 5.30
C GLU A 100 6.86 -7.25 3.81
N GLN A 101 5.70 -7.68 3.29
CA GLN A 101 5.52 -7.97 1.87
C GLN A 101 5.73 -6.74 0.99
N ILE A 102 5.22 -5.58 1.40
CA ILE A 102 5.41 -4.31 0.69
C ILE A 102 6.89 -3.94 0.67
N LYS A 103 7.57 -4.04 1.81
CA LYS A 103 9.00 -3.75 1.91
C LYS A 103 9.83 -4.66 1.00
N ASN A 104 9.55 -5.96 1.00
CA ASN A 104 10.22 -6.93 0.13
C ASN A 104 9.95 -6.61 -1.35
N SER A 105 8.71 -6.33 -1.72
CA SER A 105 8.35 -5.91 -3.08
C SER A 105 9.09 -4.64 -3.50
N GLN A 106 9.18 -3.64 -2.62
CA GLN A 106 9.91 -2.40 -2.88
C GLN A 106 11.40 -2.66 -3.14
N THR A 107 12.04 -3.52 -2.33
CA THR A 107 13.44 -3.90 -2.57
C THR A 107 13.62 -4.66 -3.89
N SER A 108 12.69 -5.54 -4.25
CA SER A 108 12.73 -6.23 -5.55
C SER A 108 12.61 -5.24 -6.71
N VAL A 109 11.69 -4.28 -6.63
CA VAL A 109 11.52 -3.24 -7.66
C VAL A 109 12.79 -2.40 -7.81
N GLN A 110 13.42 -2.00 -6.71
CA GLN A 110 14.70 -1.26 -6.75
C GLN A 110 15.81 -2.08 -7.43
N ASN A 111 15.91 -3.37 -7.12
CA ASN A 111 16.87 -4.26 -7.78
C ASN A 111 16.59 -4.36 -9.29
N TYR A 112 15.33 -4.53 -9.69
CA TYR A 112 14.96 -4.55 -11.11
C TYR A 112 15.25 -3.22 -11.80
N GLU A 113 15.02 -2.10 -11.14
CA GLU A 113 15.37 -0.79 -11.70
C GLU A 113 16.88 -0.66 -11.95
N GLN A 114 17.71 -1.11 -11.02
CA GLN A 114 19.16 -1.12 -11.20
C GLN A 114 19.57 -2.02 -12.39
N ILE A 115 19.03 -3.24 -12.47
CA ILE A 115 19.32 -4.16 -13.58
C ILE A 115 18.88 -3.55 -14.92
N LEU A 116 17.71 -2.91 -14.97
CA LEU A 116 17.21 -2.26 -16.18
C LEU A 116 18.10 -1.08 -16.61
N ARG A 117 18.63 -0.31 -15.66
CA ARG A 117 19.61 0.75 -15.95
C ARG A 117 20.88 0.17 -16.55
N GLU A 118 21.45 -0.86 -15.93
CA GLU A 118 22.64 -1.55 -16.43
C GLU A 118 22.43 -2.13 -17.85
N LEU A 119 21.28 -2.78 -18.09
CA LEU A 119 20.92 -3.29 -19.41
C LEU A 119 20.74 -2.18 -20.46
N THR A 120 20.15 -1.05 -20.05
CA THR A 120 19.95 0.10 -20.95
C THR A 120 21.29 0.74 -21.32
N ASP A 121 22.20 0.88 -20.36
CA ASP A 121 23.54 1.41 -20.62
C ASP A 121 24.37 0.45 -21.47
N ARG A 122 24.25 -0.86 -21.22
CA ARG A 122 24.87 -1.86 -22.09
C ARG A 122 24.33 -1.80 -23.51
N ARG A 123 23.01 -1.66 -23.67
CA ARG A 123 22.38 -1.50 -24.99
C ARG A 123 22.88 -0.25 -25.72
N LYS A 124 22.99 0.89 -25.02
CA LYS A 124 23.54 2.12 -25.60
C LYS A 124 24.99 1.93 -26.06
N SER A 125 25.82 1.27 -25.25
CA SER A 125 27.21 0.95 -25.62
C SER A 125 27.27 0.12 -26.90
N VAL A 126 26.44 -0.92 -27.00
CA VAL A 126 26.38 -1.80 -28.18
C VAL A 126 25.88 -1.04 -29.41
N GLU A 127 24.90 -0.17 -29.27
CA GLU A 127 24.42 0.63 -30.41
C GLU A 127 25.49 1.62 -30.89
N ASN A 128 26.25 2.22 -29.97
CA ASN A 128 27.39 3.06 -30.34
C ASN A 128 28.48 2.26 -31.07
N GLU A 129 28.85 1.09 -30.56
CA GLU A 129 29.82 0.20 -31.22
C GLU A 129 29.35 -0.21 -32.62
N LYS A 130 28.06 -0.54 -32.77
CA LYS A 130 27.44 -0.88 -34.05
C LYS A 130 27.44 0.32 -35.02
N GLN A 131 27.14 1.52 -34.53
CA GLN A 131 27.18 2.74 -35.35
C GLN A 131 28.60 2.99 -35.86
N ILE A 132 29.61 2.87 -34.99
CA ILE A 132 31.02 2.98 -35.37
C ILE A 132 31.34 1.94 -36.45
N ALA A 133 30.99 0.67 -36.24
CA ALA A 133 31.23 -0.38 -37.23
C ALA A 133 30.55 -0.09 -38.58
N SER A 134 29.31 0.38 -38.56
CA SER A 134 28.57 0.78 -39.76
C SER A 134 29.27 1.92 -40.51
N ASP A 135 29.73 2.93 -39.79
CA ASP A 135 30.44 4.07 -40.37
C ASP A 135 31.80 3.69 -40.95
N LEU A 136 32.52 2.77 -40.30
CA LEU A 136 33.78 2.23 -40.82
C LEU A 136 33.57 1.37 -42.08
N LEU A 137 32.51 0.57 -42.13
CA LEU A 137 32.13 -0.16 -43.35
C LEU A 137 31.76 0.78 -44.50
N LEU A 138 31.05 1.88 -44.18
CA LEU A 138 30.74 2.92 -45.15
C LEU A 138 32.02 3.61 -45.65
N LEU A 139 32.97 3.92 -44.76
CA LEU A 139 34.29 4.44 -45.13
C LEU A 139 35.00 3.49 -46.10
N GLN A 140 35.07 2.20 -45.76
CA GLN A 140 35.71 1.19 -46.60
C GLN A 140 35.08 1.14 -48.00
N ARG A 141 33.75 1.08 -48.07
CA ARG A 141 33.02 1.02 -49.34
C ARG A 141 33.30 2.24 -50.21
N ASN A 142 33.31 3.44 -49.63
CA ASN A 142 33.59 4.66 -50.38
C ASN A 142 35.08 4.75 -50.79
N LEU A 143 36.01 4.24 -49.98
CA LEU A 143 37.42 4.12 -50.38
C LEU A 143 37.60 3.16 -51.55
N ASP A 144 36.95 2.00 -51.52
CA ASP A 144 36.99 1.03 -52.62
C ASP A 144 36.37 1.62 -53.89
N PHE A 145 35.28 2.39 -53.75
CA PHE A 145 34.68 3.14 -54.86
C PHE A 145 35.66 4.17 -55.47
N LEU A 146 36.32 4.99 -54.64
CA LEU A 146 37.30 5.97 -55.11
C LEU A 146 38.52 5.34 -55.78
N LYS A 147 38.89 4.10 -55.39
CA LYS A 147 39.96 3.32 -56.02
C LYS A 147 39.53 2.72 -57.38
N MET A 148 38.27 2.33 -57.53
CA MET A 148 37.75 1.69 -58.75
C MET A 148 37.30 2.67 -59.83
N PHE A 149 36.83 3.87 -59.46
CA PHE A 149 36.24 4.82 -60.40
C PHE A 149 37.10 6.07 -60.62
N PRO A 150 37.27 6.52 -61.87
CA PRO A 150 38.01 7.75 -62.18
C PRO A 150 37.26 9.00 -61.70
N GLN A 151 38.01 10.11 -61.55
CA GLN A 151 37.54 11.40 -61.02
C GLN A 151 36.34 12.02 -61.78
N ASN A 152 36.03 11.55 -62.98
CA ASN A 152 34.91 12.04 -63.79
C ASN A 152 33.55 11.41 -63.41
N HIS A 153 33.50 10.50 -62.44
CA HIS A 153 32.24 9.91 -62.00
C HIS A 153 31.41 10.92 -61.17
N PRO A 154 30.09 11.06 -61.41
CA PRO A 154 29.26 12.07 -60.75
C PRO A 154 29.27 11.97 -59.22
N LEU A 155 29.37 10.75 -58.68
CA LEU A 155 29.43 10.49 -57.23
C LEU A 155 30.85 10.52 -56.62
N TRP A 156 31.88 10.85 -57.41
CA TRP A 156 33.27 10.78 -56.94
C TRP A 156 33.55 11.83 -55.85
N PHE A 157 33.13 13.08 -56.07
CA PHE A 157 33.29 14.15 -55.09
C PHE A 157 32.45 13.92 -53.82
N ASP A 158 31.24 13.37 -53.94
CA ASP A 158 30.41 13.03 -52.79
C ASP A 158 31.03 11.90 -51.95
N SER A 159 31.61 10.91 -52.61
CA SER A 159 32.33 9.81 -51.96
C SER A 159 33.61 10.31 -51.28
N LEU A 160 34.30 11.29 -51.86
CA LEU A 160 35.46 11.95 -51.26
C LEU A 160 35.08 12.77 -50.01
N ASN A 161 34.01 13.56 -50.08
CA ASN A 161 33.52 14.36 -48.96
C ASN A 161 33.07 13.49 -47.79
N THR A 162 32.38 12.38 -48.07
CA THR A 162 31.97 11.42 -47.05
C THR A 162 33.16 10.71 -46.40
N VAL A 163 34.19 10.34 -47.19
CA VAL A 163 35.44 9.76 -46.66
C VAL A 163 36.19 10.77 -45.80
N GLN A 164 36.31 12.03 -46.23
CA GLN A 164 36.97 13.07 -45.44
C GLN A 164 36.23 13.33 -44.13
N ALA A 165 34.92 13.54 -44.16
CA ALA A 165 34.10 13.76 -42.97
C ALA A 165 34.17 12.58 -41.97
N LEU A 166 34.07 11.33 -42.45
CA LEU A 166 34.19 10.15 -41.60
C LEU A 166 35.62 9.92 -41.08
N SER A 167 36.64 10.28 -41.88
CA SER A 167 38.04 10.17 -41.45
C SER A 167 38.40 11.19 -40.35
N GLU A 168 37.79 12.37 -40.39
CA GLU A 168 37.93 13.39 -39.35
C GLU A 168 37.17 13.00 -38.09
N ALA A 169 35.93 12.50 -38.23
CA ALA A 169 35.12 12.01 -37.11
C ALA A 169 35.80 10.86 -36.35
N TYR A 170 36.48 9.95 -37.07
CA TYR A 170 37.12 8.76 -36.49
C TYR A 170 38.66 8.83 -36.48
N LYS A 171 39.25 10.03 -36.45
CA LYS A 171 40.71 10.27 -36.50
C LYS A 171 41.54 9.47 -35.48
N ASN A 172 40.93 9.15 -34.34
CA ASN A 172 41.57 8.42 -33.25
C ASN A 172 41.48 6.89 -33.38
N HIS A 173 40.65 6.37 -34.29
CA HIS A 173 40.44 4.94 -34.47
C HIS A 173 41.67 4.27 -35.12
N PRO A 174 42.19 3.13 -34.60
CA PRO A 174 43.43 2.51 -35.08
C PRO A 174 43.44 2.21 -36.58
N TRP A 175 42.32 1.72 -37.12
CA TRP A 175 42.18 1.39 -38.53
C TRP A 175 42.11 2.63 -39.44
N VAL A 176 41.56 3.74 -38.96
CA VAL A 176 41.54 5.00 -39.71
C VAL A 176 42.94 5.63 -39.74
N LYS A 177 43.73 5.48 -38.67
CA LYS A 177 45.13 5.91 -38.62
C LYS A 177 46.01 5.18 -39.63
N THR A 178 45.79 3.88 -39.83
CA THR A 178 46.52 3.12 -40.87
C THR A 178 46.15 3.57 -42.29
N LEU A 179 44.93 4.08 -42.48
CA LEU A 179 44.44 4.57 -43.77
C LEU A 179 44.66 6.08 -44.00
N GLN A 180 45.11 6.82 -42.99
CA GLN A 180 45.34 8.27 -43.12
C GLN A 180 46.36 8.59 -44.22
N SER A 181 47.37 7.74 -44.41
CA SER A 181 48.35 7.89 -45.50
C SER A 181 47.70 7.77 -46.89
N GLU A 182 46.78 6.82 -47.07
CA GLU A 182 45.99 6.65 -48.29
C GLU A 182 45.02 7.81 -48.50
N ILE A 183 44.36 8.28 -47.43
CA ILE A 183 43.38 9.39 -47.50
C ILE A 183 44.07 10.72 -47.79
N HIS A 184 45.28 10.96 -47.25
CA HIS A 184 46.07 12.16 -47.55
C HIS A 184 46.62 12.18 -48.98
N SER A 185 46.67 11.02 -49.66
CA SER A 185 47.07 10.92 -51.07
C SER A 185 45.96 11.28 -52.06
N LEU A 186 44.70 11.36 -51.58
CA LEU A 186 43.56 11.78 -52.39
C LEU A 186 43.56 13.30 -52.59
N PRO A 187 43.09 13.80 -53.75
CA PRO A 187 42.93 15.23 -53.98
C PRO A 187 42.08 15.85 -52.87
N LYS A 188 42.55 16.94 -52.27
CA LYS A 188 41.73 17.71 -51.33
C LYS A 188 40.74 18.53 -52.15
N SER A 189 39.46 18.51 -51.77
CA SER A 189 38.51 19.47 -52.30
C SER A 189 38.96 20.87 -51.86
N SER A 190 39.24 21.75 -52.82
CA SER A 190 39.29 23.20 -52.58
C SER A 190 37.88 23.74 -52.37
#